data_AF-A0A4U6BYY7-F1
#
_entry.id   AF-A0A4U6BYY7-F1
#
_cell.length_a   1.000
_cell.length_b   1.000
_cell.length_c   1.000
_cell.angle_alpha   90.00
_cell.angle_beta   90.00
_cell.angle_gamma   90.00
#
_symmetry.space_group_name_H-M   'P 1'
#
loop_
_entity.id
_entity.type
_entity.pdbx_description
1 polymer ?
#
loop_
_entity_poly.entity_id
_entity_poly.type
_entity_poly.pdbx_seq_one_letter_code
_entity_poly.pdbx_strand_id
1 'polypeptide(L)'
;MIGGLDRKHSAVEIELSPEILARRAKQRRQMLDMTGVSYMIDAGILLIYAYAGATSFVIAPAYAACGLLSVAVYIAISEAKVNDRFRDHYFISQQTSISLMIMLVFLYFAPEVGCLFLCSIFLVFTFGALRSTPRQTIIGWTTAAVGLTALFLLTDKPIGMPTGTPLERFATMLVFILVLARGMIVGLFSSSLHESLYRRGIELKKAYQRIEELAELDELTGSLNRRSIMQTLDEEIIRARRSNVPCAVALIDLDWFKRINDRFGHPAGDEALRAFAITVFANIRSIDKFGRYGGEEFLLILPETSDGAALRTVDRLRGIVAALDWSAISQDMSVTMSAGLATLRADDTADTILARADRLLYQAKDMGRNRVVAG
;
A
#
# COMPACT_ATOMS: atom_id res chain seq x y z
N MET A 1 -8.80 38.32 2.10
CA MET A 1 -9.20 37.40 3.20
C MET A 1 -9.07 35.98 2.65
N ILE A 2 -7.88 35.40 2.53
CA ILE A 2 -7.04 34.79 3.58
C ILE A 2 -7.89 33.93 4.53
N GLY A 3 -8.07 32.67 4.15
CA GLY A 3 -8.45 31.56 5.02
C GLY A 3 -7.47 30.42 4.74
N GLY A 4 -6.26 30.54 5.28
CA GLY A 4 -5.22 29.53 5.17
C GLY A 4 -5.65 28.28 5.92
N LEU A 5 -5.95 27.22 5.18
CA LEU A 5 -5.94 25.86 5.70
C LEU A 5 -4.48 25.47 5.93
N ASP A 6 -4.07 25.75 7.16
CA ASP A 6 -2.82 25.34 7.79
C ASP A 6 -2.63 23.83 7.60
N ARG A 7 -1.77 23.45 6.64
CA ARG A 7 -1.26 22.09 6.49
C ARG A 7 -0.33 21.78 7.67
N LYS A 8 -0.89 21.64 8.86
CA LYS A 8 -0.27 20.87 9.94
C LYS A 8 -0.68 19.41 9.77
N HIS A 9 -0.08 18.75 8.79
CA HIS A 9 0.25 17.34 9.02
C HIS A 9 1.37 17.35 10.05
N SER A 10 0.99 17.21 11.32
CA SER A 10 1.88 16.76 12.38
C SER A 10 2.58 15.50 11.87
N ALA A 11 3.84 15.66 11.50
CA ALA A 11 4.75 14.55 11.36
C ALA A 11 4.73 13.86 12.72
N VAL A 12 4.03 12.73 12.81
CA VAL A 12 4.39 11.70 13.78
C VAL A 12 5.82 11.37 13.39
N GLU A 13 6.80 11.92 14.11
CA GLU A 13 8.16 11.40 14.13
C GLU A 13 8.02 9.96 14.63
N ILE A 14 7.81 9.04 13.69
CA ILE A 14 7.95 7.62 13.95
C ILE A 14 9.42 7.46 14.28
N GLU A 15 9.73 7.43 15.57
CA GLU A 15 11.06 7.17 16.08
C GLU A 15 11.48 5.81 15.51
N LEU A 16 12.31 5.86 14.47
CA LEU A 16 12.68 4.69 13.68
C LEU A 16 13.44 3.73 14.59
N SER A 17 13.10 2.44 14.53
CA SER A 17 13.78 1.45 15.36
C SER A 17 15.30 1.47 15.10
N PRO A 18 16.13 1.21 16.14
CA PRO A 18 17.59 1.17 15.98
C PRO A 18 18.06 0.23 14.85
N GLU A 19 17.33 -0.86 14.62
CA GLU A 19 17.59 -1.80 13.52
C GLU A 19 17.41 -1.17 12.14
N ILE A 20 16.38 -0.35 11.94
CA ILE A 20 16.13 0.34 10.67
C ILE A 20 17.23 1.37 10.42
N LEU A 21 17.64 2.13 11.45
CA LEU A 21 18.72 3.10 11.35
C LEU A 21 20.06 2.42 11.02
N ALA A 22 20.38 1.31 11.68
CA ALA A 22 21.58 0.52 11.39
C ALA A 22 21.57 -0.04 9.96
N ARG A 23 20.43 -0.54 9.49
CA ARG A 23 20.27 -1.01 8.11
C ARG A 23 20.46 0.12 7.09
N ARG A 24 19.90 1.31 7.35
CA ARG A 24 20.07 2.48 6.49
C ARG A 24 21.53 2.90 6.42
N ALA A 25 22.22 3.00 7.56
CA ALA A 25 23.63 3.34 7.61
C ALA A 25 24.50 2.34 6.84
N LYS A 26 24.26 1.03 7.00
CA LYS A 26 24.95 -0.02 6.24
C LYS A 26 24.76 0.14 4.74
N GLN A 27 23.53 0.39 4.29
CA GLN A 27 23.24 0.59 2.86
C GLN A 27 23.86 1.87 2.29
N ARG A 28 23.90 2.96 3.07
CA ARG A 28 24.60 4.19 2.68
C ARG A 28 26.08 3.93 2.47
N ARG A 29 26.73 3.23 3.41
CA ARG A 29 28.16 2.92 3.32
C ARG A 29 28.46 2.05 2.09
N GLN A 30 27.69 0.98 1.86
CA GLN A 30 27.83 0.15 0.67
C GLN A 30 27.72 0.94 -0.65
N MET A 31 26.79 1.89 -0.72
CA MET A 31 26.60 2.77 -1.87
C MET A 31 27.81 3.69 -2.08
N LEU A 32 28.27 4.36 -1.01
CA LEU A 32 29.42 5.26 -1.05
C LEU A 32 30.72 4.52 -1.40
N ASP A 33 30.92 3.32 -0.85
CA ASP A 33 32.06 2.47 -1.19
C ASP A 33 32.05 2.11 -2.68
N MET A 34 30.88 1.76 -3.24
CA MET A 34 30.74 1.47 -4.67
C MET A 34 31.04 2.69 -5.54
N THR A 35 30.58 3.88 -5.15
CA THR A 35 30.91 5.14 -5.83
C THR A 35 32.42 5.40 -5.80
N GLY A 36 33.07 5.22 -4.65
CA GLY A 36 34.53 5.35 -4.51
C GLY A 36 35.30 4.37 -5.40
N VAL A 37 34.88 3.11 -5.44
CA VAL A 37 35.45 2.10 -6.35
C VAL A 37 35.28 2.52 -7.82
N SER A 38 34.13 3.08 -8.21
CA SER A 38 33.91 3.57 -9.57
C SER A 38 34.91 4.68 -9.95
N TYR A 39 35.13 5.66 -9.06
CA TYR A 39 36.14 6.71 -9.28
C TYR A 39 37.55 6.14 -9.41
N MET A 40 37.91 5.15 -8.59
CA MET A 40 39.23 4.52 -8.65
C MET A 40 39.46 3.74 -9.94
N ILE A 41 38.45 3.02 -10.44
CA ILE A 41 38.58 2.30 -11.70
C ILE A 41 38.74 3.29 -12.86
N ASP A 42 37.92 4.34 -12.90
CA ASP A 42 37.98 5.37 -13.94
C ASP A 42 39.35 6.10 -13.92
N ALA A 43 39.88 6.39 -12.72
CA ALA A 43 41.24 6.93 -12.56
C ALA A 43 42.32 5.95 -13.07
N GLY A 44 42.15 4.65 -12.85
CA GLY A 44 43.03 3.62 -13.41
C GLY A 44 43.04 3.63 -14.93
N ILE A 45 41.88 3.78 -15.58
CA ILE A 45 41.79 3.91 -17.04
C ILE A 45 42.45 5.21 -17.51
N LEU A 46 42.25 6.33 -16.80
CA LEU A 46 42.91 7.61 -17.10
C LEU A 46 44.44 7.51 -17.00
N LEU A 47 44.99 6.72 -16.08
CA LEU A 47 46.43 6.45 -16.02
C LEU A 47 46.92 5.67 -17.24
N ILE A 48 46.13 4.72 -17.75
CA ILE A 48 46.46 3.99 -18.99
C ILE A 48 46.49 4.97 -20.18
N TYR A 49 45.49 5.87 -20.27
CA TYR A 49 45.50 6.91 -21.30
C TYR A 49 46.69 7.86 -21.17
N ALA A 50 47.07 8.25 -19.95
CA ALA A 50 48.23 9.11 -19.73
C ALA A 50 49.54 8.42 -20.16
N TYR A 51 49.70 7.14 -19.82
CA TYR A 51 50.84 6.34 -20.26
C TYR A 51 50.88 6.13 -21.78
N ALA A 52 49.71 6.04 -22.43
CA ALA A 52 49.61 5.97 -23.88
C ALA A 52 49.87 7.31 -24.59
N GLY A 53 50.01 8.42 -23.85
CA GLY A 53 50.24 9.76 -24.38
C GLY A 53 48.96 10.51 -24.78
N ALA A 54 47.77 9.97 -24.48
CA ALA A 54 46.49 10.58 -24.85
C ALA A 54 46.06 11.72 -23.90
N THR A 55 46.58 11.77 -22.68
CA THR A 55 46.27 12.84 -21.71
C THR A 55 47.42 13.05 -20.72
N SER A 56 47.32 14.07 -19.86
CA SER A 56 48.32 14.36 -18.83
C SER A 56 48.22 13.41 -17.62
N PHE A 57 49.37 13.03 -17.05
CA PHE A 57 49.45 12.25 -15.81
C PHE A 57 48.82 12.93 -14.59
N VAL A 58 48.54 14.24 -14.65
CA VAL A 58 47.88 15.00 -13.58
C VAL A 58 46.37 14.73 -13.54
N ILE A 59 45.76 14.38 -14.67
CA ILE A 59 44.30 14.25 -14.79
C ILE A 59 43.76 13.11 -13.93
N ALA A 60 44.39 11.93 -13.97
CA ALA A 60 43.95 10.77 -13.21
C ALA A 60 43.95 10.97 -11.68
N PRO A 61 45.05 11.42 -11.03
CA PRO A 61 45.07 11.67 -9.59
C PRO A 61 44.16 12.84 -9.19
N ALA A 62 44.03 13.89 -10.02
CA ALA A 62 43.10 14.98 -9.75
C ALA A 62 41.63 14.50 -9.77
N TYR A 63 41.27 13.66 -10.74
CA TYR A 63 39.94 13.07 -10.84
C TYR A 63 39.63 12.16 -9.65
N ALA A 64 40.57 11.27 -9.30
CA ALA A 64 40.45 10.42 -8.11
C ALA A 64 40.30 11.24 -6.84
N ALA A 65 41.11 12.30 -6.66
CA ALA A 65 41.05 13.16 -5.48
C ALA A 65 39.68 13.85 -5.35
N CYS A 66 39.13 14.41 -6.44
CA CYS A 66 37.80 15.03 -6.42
C CYS A 66 36.70 14.03 -6.07
N GLY A 67 36.71 12.86 -6.72
CA GLY A 67 35.73 11.80 -6.48
C GLY A 67 35.79 11.25 -5.06
N LEU A 68 36.98 10.86 -4.60
CA LEU A 68 37.19 10.32 -3.25
C LEU A 68 36.93 11.35 -2.15
N LEU A 69 37.27 12.63 -2.36
CA LEU A 69 36.92 13.70 -1.43
C LEU A 69 35.40 13.82 -1.30
N SER A 70 34.67 13.77 -2.43
CA SER A 70 33.20 13.80 -2.38
C SER A 70 32.64 12.63 -1.57
N VAL A 71 33.16 11.41 -1.80
CA VAL A 71 32.75 10.20 -1.07
C VAL A 71 33.08 10.32 0.42
N ALA A 72 34.28 10.78 0.77
CA ALA A 72 34.71 10.97 2.16
C ALA A 72 33.83 11.98 2.90
N VAL A 73 33.47 13.10 2.24
CA VAL A 73 32.52 14.07 2.79
C VAL A 73 31.18 13.42 3.11
N TYR A 74 30.62 12.64 2.18
CA TYR A 74 29.33 11.96 2.45
C TYR A 74 29.41 10.85 3.49
N ILE A 75 30.56 10.16 3.60
CA ILE A 75 30.80 9.22 4.70
C ILE A 75 30.79 9.97 6.03
N ALA A 76 31.50 11.10 6.14
CA ALA A 76 31.55 11.91 7.35
C ALA A 76 30.16 12.45 7.74
N ILE A 77 29.37 12.95 6.78
CA ILE A 77 27.99 13.40 7.03
C ILE A 77 27.11 12.23 7.52
N SER A 78 27.29 11.04 6.94
CA SER A 78 26.56 9.83 7.33
C SER A 78 26.95 9.34 8.73
N GLU A 79 28.23 9.39 9.10
CA GLU A 79 28.73 9.02 10.44
C GLU A 79 28.30 10.04 11.50
N ALA A 80 28.22 11.32 11.14
CA ALA A 80 27.66 12.38 11.98
C ALA A 80 26.12 12.30 12.12
N LYS A 81 25.47 11.33 11.46
CA LYS A 81 24.00 11.10 11.45
C LYS A 81 23.19 12.32 10.98
N VAL A 82 23.80 13.25 10.28
CA VAL A 82 23.12 14.46 9.76
C VAL A 82 22.09 14.07 8.71
N ASN A 83 22.41 13.05 7.89
CA ASN A 83 21.51 12.45 6.91
C ASN A 83 20.15 12.03 7.48
N ASP A 84 20.11 11.57 8.74
CA ASP A 84 18.90 11.01 9.32
C ASP A 84 17.85 12.09 9.66
N ARG A 85 18.23 13.37 9.61
CA ARG A 85 17.34 14.53 9.80
C ARG A 85 16.55 14.90 8.54
N PHE A 86 16.89 14.33 7.38
CA PHE A 86 16.32 14.72 6.09
C PHE A 86 15.51 13.60 5.47
N ARG A 87 14.45 13.96 4.74
CA ARG A 87 13.58 12.98 4.05
C ARG A 87 14.35 12.11 3.04
N ASP A 88 15.28 12.70 2.29
CA ASP A 88 16.26 11.95 1.50
C ASP A 88 17.47 11.63 2.36
N HIS A 89 17.44 10.50 3.04
CA HIS A 89 18.48 10.09 3.97
C HIS A 89 19.76 9.65 3.22
N TYR A 90 19.70 9.43 1.91
CA TYR A 90 20.84 9.04 1.09
C TYR A 90 21.53 10.24 0.44
N PHE A 91 20.88 11.41 0.38
CA PHE A 91 21.34 12.59 -0.36
C PHE A 91 21.67 12.26 -1.82
N ILE A 92 20.85 11.42 -2.45
CA ILE A 92 21.08 10.93 -3.81
C ILE A 92 21.15 12.12 -4.78
N SER A 93 20.24 13.08 -4.68
CA SER A 93 20.23 14.22 -5.61
C SER A 93 21.51 15.05 -5.54
N GLN A 94 22.03 15.30 -4.35
CA GLN A 94 23.24 16.09 -4.13
C GLN A 94 24.47 15.30 -4.58
N GLN A 95 24.54 14.01 -4.27
CA GLN A 95 25.62 13.12 -4.71
C GLN A 95 25.68 12.99 -6.23
N THR A 96 24.53 12.78 -6.88
CA THR A 96 24.42 12.72 -8.34
C THR A 96 24.83 14.05 -8.98
N SER A 97 24.39 15.19 -8.42
CA SER A 97 24.75 16.52 -8.97
C SER A 97 26.24 16.81 -8.85
N ILE A 98 26.87 16.50 -7.71
CA ILE A 98 28.31 16.67 -7.53
C ILE A 98 29.08 15.73 -8.46
N SER A 99 28.69 14.47 -8.56
CA SER A 99 29.36 13.51 -9.45
C SER A 99 29.26 13.93 -10.90
N LEU A 100 28.08 14.41 -11.32
CA LEU A 100 27.87 14.96 -12.65
C LEU A 100 28.73 16.20 -12.91
N MET A 101 28.84 17.10 -11.94
CA MET A 101 29.70 18.28 -12.04
C MET A 101 31.18 17.88 -12.18
N ILE A 102 31.65 16.90 -11.41
CA ILE A 102 33.01 16.35 -11.55
C ILE A 102 33.21 15.81 -12.97
N MET A 103 32.29 15.01 -13.50
CA MET A 103 32.39 14.49 -14.88
C MET A 103 32.48 15.60 -15.92
N LEU A 104 31.63 16.64 -15.81
CA LEU A 104 31.63 17.77 -16.75
C LEU A 104 32.92 18.60 -16.67
N VAL A 105 33.43 18.83 -15.45
CA VAL A 105 34.70 19.56 -15.24
C VAL A 105 35.86 18.80 -15.88
N PHE A 106 35.98 17.50 -15.65
CA PHE A 106 37.07 16.72 -16.22
C PHE A 106 36.92 16.49 -17.73
N LEU A 107 35.68 16.40 -18.22
CA LEU A 107 35.40 16.40 -19.66
C LEU A 107 35.85 17.72 -20.32
N TYR A 108 35.75 18.86 -19.63
CA TYR A 108 36.31 20.12 -20.10
C TYR A 108 37.85 20.12 -20.06
N PHE A 109 38.48 19.63 -18.99
CA PHE A 109 39.94 19.72 -18.84
C PHE A 109 40.74 18.67 -19.61
N ALA A 110 40.16 17.51 -19.90
CA ALA A 110 40.78 16.43 -20.67
C ALA A 110 39.83 15.95 -21.79
N PRO A 111 39.51 16.84 -22.76
CA PRO A 111 38.55 16.54 -23.81
C PRO A 111 39.00 15.39 -24.72
N GLU A 112 40.32 15.12 -24.83
CA GLU A 112 40.89 14.09 -25.70
C GLU A 112 40.44 12.68 -25.30
N VAL A 113 40.23 12.45 -23.99
CA VAL A 113 39.72 11.20 -23.39
C VAL A 113 38.23 11.32 -23.02
N GLY A 114 37.52 12.25 -23.64
CA GLY A 114 36.16 12.63 -23.28
C GLY A 114 35.13 11.49 -23.33
N CYS A 115 35.37 10.44 -24.14
CA CYS A 115 34.53 9.25 -24.18
C CYS A 115 34.32 8.60 -22.79
N LEU A 116 35.36 8.59 -21.95
CA LEU A 116 35.29 8.03 -20.59
C LEU A 116 34.25 8.78 -19.75
N PHE A 117 34.33 10.12 -19.71
CA PHE A 117 33.44 10.93 -18.89
C PHE A 117 32.00 10.90 -19.42
N LEU A 118 31.82 10.93 -20.74
CA LEU A 118 30.50 10.80 -21.36
C LEU A 118 29.84 9.46 -21.01
N CYS A 119 30.58 8.35 -21.09
CA CYS A 119 30.07 7.04 -20.69
C CYS A 119 29.77 6.99 -19.19
N SER A 120 30.62 7.57 -18.34
CA SER A 120 30.42 7.59 -16.88
C SER A 120 29.20 8.42 -16.45
N ILE A 121 28.78 9.44 -17.22
CA ILE A 121 27.52 10.17 -16.96
C ILE A 121 26.32 9.22 -16.97
N PHE A 122 26.25 8.27 -17.91
CA PHE A 122 25.16 7.29 -17.95
C PHE A 122 25.11 6.42 -16.69
N LEU A 123 26.27 6.04 -16.12
CA LEU A 123 26.33 5.30 -14.87
C LEU A 123 25.81 6.12 -13.68
N VAL A 124 26.21 7.40 -13.60
CA VAL A 124 25.75 8.33 -12.56
C VAL A 124 24.23 8.46 -12.59
N PHE A 125 23.63 8.55 -13.78
CA PHE A 125 22.17 8.58 -13.93
C PHE A 125 21.49 7.27 -13.60
N THR A 126 22.01 6.14 -14.10
CA THR A 126 21.41 4.82 -13.86
C THR A 126 21.36 4.53 -12.37
N PHE A 127 22.42 4.89 -11.63
CA PHE A 127 22.48 4.71 -10.19
C PHE A 127 21.55 5.69 -9.43
N GLY A 128 21.55 6.97 -9.81
CA GLY A 128 20.66 7.97 -9.22
C GLY A 128 19.18 7.62 -9.40
N ALA A 129 18.81 7.17 -10.61
CA ALA A 129 17.44 6.86 -10.99
C ALA A 129 16.79 5.72 -10.16
N LEU A 130 17.59 4.80 -9.60
CA LEU A 130 17.05 3.69 -8.80
C LEU A 130 16.35 4.15 -7.52
N ARG A 131 16.71 5.34 -7.02
CA ARG A 131 16.23 5.82 -5.71
C ARG A 131 15.83 7.30 -5.72
N SER A 132 16.04 8.01 -6.82
CA SER A 132 15.62 9.40 -6.96
C SER A 132 14.11 9.51 -7.15
N THR A 133 13.52 10.54 -6.56
CA THR A 133 12.15 10.95 -6.90
C THR A 133 12.10 11.50 -8.33
N PRO A 134 10.93 11.51 -9.00
CA PRO A 134 10.79 12.08 -10.35
C PRO A 134 11.31 13.52 -10.44
N ARG A 135 11.05 14.34 -9.40
CA ARG A 135 11.56 15.71 -9.32
C ARG A 135 13.10 15.76 -9.28
N GLN A 136 13.73 14.91 -8.50
CA GLN A 136 15.20 14.84 -8.41
C GLN A 136 15.81 14.35 -9.72
N THR A 137 15.17 13.39 -10.41
CA THR A 137 15.59 12.92 -11.73
C THR A 137 15.56 14.05 -12.77
N ILE A 138 14.50 14.87 -12.78
CA ILE A 138 14.39 16.03 -13.67
C ILE A 138 15.51 17.03 -13.39
N ILE A 139 15.76 17.37 -12.12
CA ILE A 139 16.85 18.31 -11.75
C ILE A 139 18.21 17.80 -12.22
N GLY A 140 18.51 16.52 -11.97
CA GLY A 140 19.74 15.89 -12.45
C GLY A 140 19.85 15.95 -13.97
N TRP A 141 18.79 15.58 -14.68
CA TRP A 141 18.74 15.61 -16.15
C TRP A 141 18.95 17.02 -16.69
N THR A 142 18.26 18.02 -16.15
CA THR A 142 18.43 19.43 -16.56
C THR A 142 19.86 19.89 -16.35
N THR A 143 20.48 19.51 -15.23
CA THR A 143 21.88 19.88 -14.94
C THR A 143 22.84 19.28 -15.96
N ALA A 144 22.63 18.01 -16.34
CA ALA A 144 23.45 17.33 -17.34
C ALA A 144 23.22 17.93 -18.73
N ALA A 145 21.96 18.17 -19.10
CA ALA A 145 21.59 18.77 -20.37
C ALA A 145 22.20 20.17 -20.54
N VAL A 146 22.09 21.03 -19.52
CA VAL A 146 22.68 22.37 -19.55
C VAL A 146 24.22 22.30 -19.63
N GLY A 147 24.84 21.45 -18.81
CA GLY A 147 26.30 21.28 -18.81
C GLY A 147 26.85 20.76 -20.14
N LEU A 148 26.21 19.73 -20.72
CA LEU A 148 26.55 19.20 -22.03
C LEU A 148 26.29 20.23 -23.14
N THR A 149 25.18 20.97 -23.08
CA THR A 149 24.87 22.04 -24.05
C THR A 149 25.95 23.12 -24.01
N ALA A 150 26.34 23.57 -22.83
CA ALA A 150 27.40 24.56 -22.67
C ALA A 150 28.72 24.03 -23.24
N LEU A 151 29.08 22.77 -22.98
CA LEU A 151 30.32 22.20 -23.49
C LEU A 151 30.29 22.04 -25.02
N PHE A 152 29.23 21.45 -25.59
CA PHE A 152 29.17 21.14 -27.02
C PHE A 152 28.90 22.35 -27.91
N LEU A 153 28.13 23.33 -27.43
CA LEU A 153 27.73 24.49 -28.25
C LEU A 153 28.55 25.75 -27.95
N LEU A 154 29.15 25.86 -26.77
CA LEU A 154 29.89 27.07 -26.37
C LEU A 154 31.41 26.86 -26.29
N THR A 155 31.91 25.65 -26.59
CA THR A 155 33.35 25.38 -26.63
C THR A 155 33.74 24.62 -27.90
N ASP A 156 34.89 24.94 -28.46
CA ASP A 156 35.46 24.25 -29.64
C ASP A 156 36.36 23.07 -29.24
N LYS A 157 36.17 22.49 -28.05
CA LYS A 157 37.03 21.42 -27.54
C LYS A 157 36.73 20.10 -28.27
N PRO A 158 37.75 19.44 -28.85
CA PRO A 158 37.54 18.17 -29.54
C PRO A 158 37.33 17.06 -28.51
N ILE A 159 36.06 16.70 -28.27
CA ILE A 159 35.70 15.58 -27.39
C ILE A 159 36.08 14.28 -28.10
N GLY A 160 37.19 13.69 -27.66
CA GLY A 160 37.87 12.60 -28.34
C GLY A 160 37.55 11.21 -27.79
N MET A 161 37.86 10.24 -28.64
CA MET A 161 37.92 8.81 -28.32
C MET A 161 39.31 8.33 -28.80
N PRO A 162 40.30 8.21 -27.91
CA PRO A 162 41.66 7.85 -28.32
C PRO A 162 41.71 6.45 -28.92
N THR A 163 42.23 6.35 -30.14
CA THR A 163 42.36 5.10 -30.90
C THR A 163 43.64 5.04 -31.76
N GLY A 164 44.57 5.97 -31.56
CA GLY A 164 45.80 6.12 -32.33
C GLY A 164 46.80 4.99 -32.07
N THR A 165 46.91 4.53 -30.82
CA THR A 165 47.82 3.44 -30.43
C THR A 165 47.06 2.17 -29.99
N PRO A 166 47.68 0.97 -30.05
CA PRO A 166 47.06 -0.24 -29.50
C PRO A 166 46.68 -0.11 -28.02
N LEU A 167 47.47 0.64 -27.25
CA LEU A 167 47.20 0.88 -25.83
C LEU A 167 46.00 1.82 -25.61
N GLU A 168 45.87 2.87 -26.41
CA GLU A 168 44.67 3.73 -26.41
C GLU A 168 43.41 2.92 -26.75
N ARG A 169 43.47 2.08 -27.78
CA ARG A 169 42.35 1.19 -28.16
C ARG A 169 41.98 0.23 -27.03
N PHE A 170 42.98 -0.32 -26.34
CA PHE A 170 42.77 -1.17 -25.17
C PHE A 170 42.08 -0.42 -24.02
N ALA A 171 42.54 0.79 -23.68
CA ALA A 171 41.92 1.63 -22.66
C ALA A 171 40.47 1.98 -23.03
N THR A 172 40.23 2.36 -24.28
CA THR A 172 38.89 2.68 -24.79
C THR A 172 37.97 1.46 -24.78
N MET A 173 38.45 0.28 -25.17
CA MET A 173 37.70 -0.98 -25.03
C MET A 173 37.33 -1.25 -23.57
N LEU A 174 38.27 -1.01 -22.65
CA LEU A 174 38.06 -1.21 -21.22
C LEU A 174 36.98 -0.28 -20.65
N VAL A 175 36.91 0.98 -21.10
CA VAL A 175 35.81 1.91 -20.75
C VAL A 175 34.46 1.27 -21.07
N PHE A 176 34.25 0.83 -22.31
CA PHE A 176 32.95 0.27 -22.73
C PHE A 176 32.60 -1.02 -22.00
N ILE A 177 33.56 -1.96 -21.87
CA ILE A 177 33.33 -3.24 -21.17
C ILE A 177 32.93 -2.97 -19.71
N LEU A 178 33.66 -2.10 -19.01
CA LEU A 178 33.41 -1.84 -17.59
C LEU A 178 32.14 -1.01 -17.37
N VAL A 179 31.82 -0.07 -18.26
CA VAL A 179 30.57 0.70 -18.19
C VAL A 179 29.37 -0.23 -18.40
N LEU A 180 29.42 -1.13 -19.39
CA LEU A 180 28.36 -2.12 -19.60
C LEU A 180 28.23 -3.07 -18.41
N ALA A 181 29.35 -3.59 -17.88
CA ALA A 181 29.34 -4.47 -16.72
C ALA A 181 28.72 -3.78 -15.49
N ARG A 182 29.11 -2.53 -15.20
CA ARG A 182 28.52 -1.75 -14.10
C ARG A 182 27.04 -1.47 -14.32
N GLY A 183 26.63 -1.14 -15.55
CA GLY A 183 25.23 -0.96 -15.91
C GLY A 183 24.37 -2.21 -15.66
N MET A 184 24.88 -3.40 -16.03
CA MET A 184 24.21 -4.68 -15.77
C MET A 184 24.07 -4.97 -14.27
N ILE A 185 25.12 -4.73 -13.48
CA ILE A 185 25.07 -4.93 -12.02
C ILE A 185 23.95 -4.09 -11.38
N VAL A 186 23.85 -2.82 -11.78
CA VAL A 186 22.80 -1.89 -11.32
C VAL A 186 21.42 -2.38 -11.77
N GLY A 187 21.29 -2.88 -13.00
CA GLY A 187 20.06 -3.47 -13.53
C GLY A 187 19.61 -4.73 -12.78
N LEU A 188 20.51 -5.66 -12.49
CA LEU A 188 20.22 -6.87 -11.71
C LEU A 188 19.76 -6.53 -10.29
N PHE A 189 20.42 -5.55 -9.66
CA PHE A 189 19.99 -5.04 -8.35
C PHE A 189 18.58 -4.45 -8.42
N SER A 190 18.27 -3.65 -9.46
CA SER A 190 16.93 -3.09 -9.69
C SER A 190 15.85 -4.18 -9.81
N SER A 191 16.12 -5.23 -10.59
CA SER A 191 15.19 -6.34 -10.80
C SER A 191 14.91 -7.08 -9.48
N SER A 192 15.96 -7.39 -8.72
CA SER A 192 15.82 -8.05 -7.40
C SER A 192 15.03 -7.19 -6.39
N LEU A 193 15.18 -5.86 -6.43
CA LEU A 193 14.40 -4.94 -5.61
C LEU A 193 12.93 -4.95 -6.00
N HIS A 194 12.62 -4.93 -7.30
CA HIS A 194 11.24 -5.01 -7.80
C HIS A 194 10.58 -6.31 -7.39
N GLU A 195 11.29 -7.44 -7.49
CA GLU A 195 10.77 -8.74 -7.05
C GLU A 195 10.49 -8.76 -5.54
N SER A 196 11.39 -8.21 -4.72
CA SER A 196 11.19 -8.13 -3.27
C SER A 196 9.99 -7.25 -2.90
N LEU A 197 9.83 -6.11 -3.58
CA LEU A 197 8.67 -5.22 -3.37
C LEU A 197 7.37 -5.93 -3.76
N TYR A 198 7.37 -6.63 -4.90
CA TYR A 198 6.21 -7.38 -5.37
C TYR A 198 5.81 -8.49 -4.39
N ARG A 199 6.77 -9.30 -3.90
CA ARG A 199 6.51 -10.35 -2.90
C ARG A 199 5.93 -9.79 -1.61
N ARG A 200 6.51 -8.70 -1.09
CA ARG A 200 5.99 -8.02 0.12
C ARG A 200 4.57 -7.50 -0.09
N GLY A 201 4.25 -6.98 -1.27
CA GLY A 201 2.89 -6.57 -1.62
C GLY A 201 1.89 -7.72 -1.58
N ILE A 202 2.28 -8.90 -2.07
CA ILE A 202 1.44 -10.11 -2.00
C ILE A 202 1.26 -10.58 -0.57
N GLU A 203 2.33 -10.64 0.24
CA GLU A 203 2.26 -11.05 1.65
C GLU A 203 1.35 -10.12 2.46
N LEU A 204 1.50 -8.81 2.26
CA LEU A 204 0.65 -7.82 2.92
C LEU A 204 -0.82 -8.03 2.56
N LYS A 205 -1.12 -8.23 1.28
CA LYS A 205 -2.48 -8.52 0.82
C LYS A 205 -3.07 -9.77 1.47
N LYS A 206 -2.29 -10.85 1.56
CA LYS A 206 -2.73 -12.10 2.23
C LYS A 206 -2.97 -11.89 3.72
N ALA A 207 -2.09 -11.14 4.40
CA ALA A 207 -2.26 -10.82 5.81
C ALA A 207 -3.54 -9.99 6.05
N TYR A 208 -3.82 -9.00 5.20
CA TYR A 208 -5.07 -8.23 5.24
C TYR A 208 -6.29 -9.13 5.05
N GLN A 209 -6.29 -9.99 4.03
CA GLN A 209 -7.39 -10.94 3.81
C GLN A 209 -7.58 -11.86 5.01
N ARG A 210 -6.51 -12.29 5.68
CA ARG A 210 -6.63 -13.12 6.88
C ARG A 210 -7.21 -12.37 8.07
N ILE A 211 -6.88 -11.08 8.22
CA ILE A 211 -7.46 -10.24 9.27
C ILE A 211 -8.95 -10.00 9.00
N GLU A 212 -9.31 -9.70 7.75
CA GLU A 212 -10.69 -9.55 7.31
C GLU A 212 -11.48 -10.84 7.51
N GLU A 213 -10.88 -11.98 7.14
CA GLU A 213 -11.42 -13.29 7.47
C GLU A 213 -11.59 -13.43 8.97
N LEU A 214 -10.68 -13.00 9.85
CA LEU A 214 -10.80 -13.17 11.29
C LEU A 214 -11.74 -12.16 11.97
N ALA A 215 -12.24 -11.15 11.27
CA ALA A 215 -13.23 -10.24 11.83
C ALA A 215 -14.49 -11.02 12.23
N GLU A 216 -15.05 -10.73 13.40
CA GLU A 216 -16.31 -11.33 13.86
C GLU A 216 -17.53 -10.49 13.50
N LEU A 217 -17.32 -9.21 13.22
CA LEU A 217 -18.37 -8.23 13.00
C LEU A 217 -18.45 -7.83 11.53
N ASP A 218 -19.65 -7.46 11.10
CA ASP A 218 -19.93 -6.79 9.83
C ASP A 218 -19.50 -5.32 9.91
N GLU A 219 -18.63 -4.87 9.01
CA GLU A 219 -18.05 -3.51 9.07
C GLU A 219 -19.11 -2.40 8.95
N LEU A 220 -20.21 -2.66 8.22
CA LEU A 220 -21.25 -1.67 8.02
C LEU A 220 -22.15 -1.53 9.25
N THR A 221 -22.63 -2.64 9.79
CA THR A 221 -23.69 -2.65 10.80
C THR A 221 -23.20 -2.86 12.23
N GLY A 222 -21.95 -3.31 12.41
CA GLY A 222 -21.39 -3.69 13.71
C GLY A 222 -22.03 -4.95 14.31
N SER A 223 -22.94 -5.62 13.58
CA SER A 223 -23.52 -6.90 13.97
C SER A 223 -22.56 -8.06 13.70
N LEU A 224 -22.85 -9.27 14.20
CA LEU A 224 -22.04 -10.44 13.82
C LEU A 224 -22.08 -10.61 12.30
N ASN A 225 -20.94 -10.88 11.66
CA ASN A 225 -20.96 -11.19 10.24
C ASN A 225 -21.55 -12.59 10.00
N ARG A 226 -21.84 -12.90 8.73
CA ARG A 226 -22.46 -14.17 8.32
C ARG A 226 -21.76 -15.39 8.93
N ARG A 227 -20.42 -15.43 8.93
CA ARG A 227 -19.69 -16.58 9.45
C ARG A 227 -19.87 -16.71 10.97
N SER A 228 -19.71 -15.62 11.71
CA SER A 228 -19.80 -15.63 13.17
C SER A 228 -21.22 -15.91 13.67
N ILE A 229 -22.26 -15.37 13.00
CA ILE A 229 -23.65 -15.68 13.39
C ILE A 229 -24.01 -17.14 13.10
N MET A 230 -23.48 -17.73 12.02
CA MET A 230 -23.69 -19.15 11.70
C MET A 230 -23.00 -20.07 12.70
N GLN A 231 -21.75 -19.77 13.07
CA GLN A 231 -21.06 -20.52 14.14
C GLN A 231 -21.83 -20.41 15.46
N THR A 232 -22.32 -19.21 15.80
CA THR A 232 -23.13 -18.99 17.00
C THR A 232 -24.42 -19.81 16.95
N LEU A 233 -25.06 -19.96 15.79
CA LEU A 233 -26.24 -20.79 15.61
C LEU A 233 -25.95 -22.27 15.93
N ASP A 234 -24.86 -22.82 15.39
CA ASP A 234 -24.47 -24.20 15.68
C ASP A 234 -24.23 -24.43 17.18
N GLU A 235 -23.54 -23.48 17.84
CA GLU A 235 -23.29 -23.52 19.28
C GLU A 235 -24.59 -23.47 20.11
N GLU A 236 -25.54 -22.60 19.74
CA GLU A 236 -26.82 -22.47 20.43
C GLU A 236 -27.73 -23.69 20.18
N ILE A 237 -27.67 -24.33 19.00
CA ILE A 237 -28.38 -25.60 18.74
C ILE A 237 -27.88 -26.70 19.68
N ILE A 238 -26.57 -26.85 19.82
CA ILE A 238 -25.95 -27.83 20.72
C ILE A 238 -26.34 -27.54 22.17
N ARG A 239 -26.30 -26.26 22.58
CA ARG A 239 -26.67 -25.83 23.93
C ARG A 239 -28.13 -26.12 24.25
N ALA A 240 -29.04 -25.76 23.33
CA ALA A 240 -30.48 -25.95 23.47
C ALA A 240 -30.83 -27.44 23.64
N ARG A 241 -30.23 -28.31 22.82
CA ARG A 241 -30.38 -29.76 22.93
C ARG A 241 -29.89 -30.31 24.25
N ARG A 242 -28.68 -29.92 24.68
CA ARG A 242 -28.09 -30.41 25.94
C ARG A 242 -28.89 -29.99 27.16
N SER A 243 -29.44 -28.78 27.15
CA SER A 243 -30.11 -28.18 28.31
C SER A 243 -31.63 -28.36 28.26
N ASN A 244 -32.15 -28.97 27.20
CA ASN A 244 -33.58 -29.15 26.91
C ASN A 244 -34.38 -27.84 27.04
N VAL A 245 -33.81 -26.74 26.52
CA VAL A 245 -34.43 -25.40 26.49
C VAL A 245 -34.82 -25.02 25.07
N PRO A 246 -35.94 -24.30 24.87
CA PRO A 246 -36.36 -23.90 23.53
C PRO A 246 -35.40 -22.86 22.95
N CYS A 247 -35.19 -22.91 21.64
CA CYS A 247 -34.42 -21.91 20.90
C CYS A 247 -35.17 -21.59 19.61
N ALA A 248 -35.25 -20.33 19.22
CA ALA A 248 -35.89 -19.91 17.97
C ALA A 248 -34.95 -19.05 17.13
N VAL A 249 -35.12 -19.08 15.82
CA VAL A 249 -34.38 -18.24 14.87
C VAL A 249 -35.34 -17.48 13.98
N ALA A 250 -35.02 -16.22 13.71
CA ALA A 250 -35.74 -15.39 12.76
C ALA A 250 -34.79 -14.96 11.64
N LEU A 251 -35.13 -15.33 10.41
CA LEU A 251 -34.51 -14.75 9.23
C LEU A 251 -35.30 -13.51 8.83
N ILE A 252 -34.65 -12.36 8.83
CA ILE A 252 -35.25 -11.04 8.67
C ILE A 252 -34.72 -10.42 7.39
N ASP A 253 -35.57 -9.76 6.63
CA ASP A 253 -35.22 -9.06 5.39
C ASP A 253 -35.89 -7.70 5.35
N LEU A 254 -35.13 -6.68 4.91
CA LEU A 254 -35.67 -5.34 4.70
C LEU A 254 -36.49 -5.29 3.42
N ASP A 255 -37.77 -4.97 3.57
CA ASP A 255 -38.71 -4.96 2.45
C ASP A 255 -38.31 -3.90 1.41
N TRP A 256 -38.26 -4.33 0.15
CA TRP A 256 -38.00 -3.44 -0.99
C TRP A 256 -36.65 -2.71 -0.93
N PHE A 257 -35.64 -3.25 -0.24
CA PHE A 257 -34.36 -2.57 -0.07
C PHE A 257 -33.68 -2.17 -1.39
N LYS A 258 -33.78 -3.01 -2.44
CA LYS A 258 -33.34 -2.60 -3.78
C LYS A 258 -33.99 -1.29 -4.27
N ARG A 259 -35.30 -1.09 -4.04
CA ARG A 259 -35.99 0.16 -4.41
C ARG A 259 -35.53 1.35 -3.57
N ILE A 260 -35.12 1.13 -2.33
CA ILE A 260 -34.51 2.16 -1.49
C ILE A 260 -33.18 2.60 -2.11
N ASN A 261 -32.31 1.65 -2.46
CA ASN A 261 -31.05 1.94 -3.15
C ASN A 261 -31.27 2.65 -4.49
N ASP A 262 -32.22 2.19 -5.29
CA ASP A 262 -32.51 2.76 -6.61
C ASP A 262 -33.06 4.20 -6.51
N ARG A 263 -33.83 4.51 -5.45
CA ARG A 263 -34.46 5.83 -5.27
C ARG A 263 -33.57 6.83 -4.55
N PHE A 264 -32.84 6.41 -3.51
CA PHE A 264 -32.10 7.28 -2.60
C PHE A 264 -30.58 7.13 -2.70
N GLY A 265 -30.10 6.18 -3.50
CA GLY A 265 -28.69 5.86 -3.68
C GLY A 265 -28.14 4.90 -2.61
N HIS A 266 -27.06 4.20 -2.97
CA HIS A 266 -26.38 3.26 -2.07
C HIS A 266 -25.98 3.85 -0.69
N PRO A 267 -25.47 5.10 -0.59
CA PRO A 267 -25.13 5.66 0.71
C PRO A 267 -26.31 5.77 1.68
N ALA A 268 -27.51 6.06 1.16
CA ALA A 268 -28.73 6.13 1.97
C ALA A 268 -29.23 4.74 2.38
N GLY A 269 -29.09 3.74 1.49
CA GLY A 269 -29.37 2.34 1.84
C GLY A 269 -28.43 1.80 2.92
N ASP A 270 -27.15 2.16 2.86
CA ASP A 270 -26.17 1.80 3.88
C ASP A 270 -26.52 2.39 5.25
N GLU A 271 -26.96 3.65 5.29
CA GLU A 271 -27.45 4.27 6.53
C GLU A 271 -28.73 3.60 7.04
N ALA A 272 -29.62 3.18 6.13
CA ALA A 272 -30.81 2.44 6.52
C ALA A 272 -30.47 1.09 7.18
N LEU A 273 -29.46 0.37 6.66
CA LEU A 273 -28.96 -0.86 7.26
C LEU A 273 -28.34 -0.62 8.65
N ARG A 274 -27.57 0.46 8.83
CA ARG A 274 -27.01 0.85 10.14
C ARG A 274 -28.12 1.14 11.14
N ALA A 275 -29.06 2.00 10.77
CA ALA A 275 -30.18 2.39 11.63
C ALA A 275 -31.04 1.18 12.02
N PHE A 276 -31.30 0.27 11.07
CA PHE A 276 -31.98 -0.98 11.35
C PHE A 276 -31.23 -1.83 12.38
N ALA A 277 -29.93 -2.07 12.17
CA ALA A 277 -29.14 -2.89 13.08
C ALA A 277 -29.06 -2.29 14.49
N ILE A 278 -28.84 -0.98 14.62
CA ILE A 278 -28.84 -0.26 15.90
C ILE A 278 -30.20 -0.40 16.59
N THR A 279 -31.28 -0.25 15.83
CA THR A 279 -32.66 -0.39 16.34
C THR A 279 -32.90 -1.79 16.89
N VAL A 280 -32.47 -2.83 16.19
CA VAL A 280 -32.59 -4.22 16.66
C VAL A 280 -31.73 -4.43 17.92
N PHE A 281 -30.47 -4.03 17.91
CA PHE A 281 -29.57 -4.18 19.06
C PHE A 281 -30.11 -3.54 20.34
N ALA A 282 -30.71 -2.34 20.23
CA ALA A 282 -31.29 -1.64 21.37
C ALA A 282 -32.55 -2.33 21.93
N ASN A 283 -33.13 -3.27 21.18
CA ASN A 283 -34.43 -3.87 21.47
C ASN A 283 -34.39 -5.39 21.68
N ILE A 284 -33.23 -6.03 21.63
CA ILE A 284 -33.05 -7.45 21.95
C ILE A 284 -32.39 -7.64 23.31
N ARG A 285 -32.48 -8.84 23.89
CA ARG A 285 -31.82 -9.15 25.17
C ARG A 285 -30.32 -9.38 24.93
N SER A 286 -29.52 -9.26 25.98
CA SER A 286 -28.07 -9.51 25.92
C SER A 286 -27.69 -10.94 25.51
N ILE A 287 -28.58 -11.91 25.76
CA ILE A 287 -28.40 -13.32 25.38
C ILE A 287 -28.76 -13.58 23.91
N ASP A 288 -29.59 -12.72 23.31
CA ASP A 288 -29.99 -12.85 21.91
C ASP A 288 -28.79 -12.54 21.01
N LYS A 289 -28.70 -13.20 19.86
CA LYS A 289 -27.57 -13.05 18.92
C LYS A 289 -28.07 -12.54 17.60
N PHE A 290 -27.46 -11.48 17.13
CA PHE A 290 -27.89 -10.78 15.91
C PHE A 290 -26.70 -10.60 14.97
N GLY A 291 -26.91 -10.95 13.71
CA GLY A 291 -25.87 -10.84 12.70
C GLY A 291 -26.43 -10.64 11.29
N ARG A 292 -25.62 -10.02 10.45
CA ARG A 292 -25.92 -9.83 9.03
C ARG A 292 -25.64 -11.12 8.27
N TYR A 293 -26.70 -11.72 7.74
CA TYR A 293 -26.64 -12.99 7.01
C TYR A 293 -26.36 -12.80 5.52
N GLY A 294 -26.89 -11.73 4.94
CA GLY A 294 -26.77 -11.38 3.52
C GLY A 294 -26.72 -9.86 3.30
N GLY A 295 -26.93 -9.42 2.06
CA GLY A 295 -26.88 -7.99 1.72
C GLY A 295 -27.88 -7.16 2.54
N GLU A 296 -29.15 -7.55 2.52
CA GLU A 296 -30.26 -6.91 3.25
C GLU A 296 -30.93 -7.85 4.26
N GLU A 297 -30.30 -9.01 4.49
CA GLU A 297 -30.81 -10.11 5.30
C GLU A 297 -30.04 -10.22 6.62
N PHE A 298 -30.78 -10.45 7.70
CA PHE A 298 -30.25 -10.58 9.06
C PHE A 298 -30.80 -11.82 9.74
N LEU A 299 -29.96 -12.43 10.56
CA LEU A 299 -30.32 -13.58 11.38
C LEU A 299 -30.36 -13.16 12.85
N LEU A 300 -31.50 -13.42 13.49
CA LEU A 300 -31.68 -13.26 14.93
C LEU A 300 -31.87 -14.63 15.57
N ILE A 301 -31.03 -14.96 16.52
CA ILE A 301 -31.09 -16.18 17.33
C ILE A 301 -31.61 -15.78 18.71
N LEU A 302 -32.63 -16.50 19.19
CA LEU A 302 -33.33 -16.28 20.44
C LEU A 302 -33.17 -17.52 21.33
N PRO A 303 -32.06 -17.64 22.08
CA PRO A 303 -31.88 -18.72 23.05
C PRO A 303 -32.96 -18.69 24.12
N GLU A 304 -33.27 -19.85 24.69
CA GLU A 304 -34.21 -20.00 25.82
C GLU A 304 -35.59 -19.35 25.57
N THR A 305 -36.06 -19.40 24.32
CA THR A 305 -37.26 -18.68 23.89
C THR A 305 -38.24 -19.62 23.19
N SER A 306 -39.45 -19.71 23.75
CA SER A 306 -40.55 -20.48 23.15
C SER A 306 -41.12 -19.78 21.93
N ASP A 307 -41.79 -20.55 21.07
CA ASP A 307 -42.38 -20.06 19.81
C ASP A 307 -43.24 -18.79 19.98
N GLY A 308 -44.17 -18.81 20.94
CA GLY A 308 -45.03 -17.64 21.19
C GLY A 308 -44.29 -16.42 21.76
N ALA A 309 -43.21 -16.62 22.54
CA ALA A 309 -42.39 -15.52 23.03
C ALA A 309 -41.49 -14.94 21.93
N ALA A 310 -40.97 -15.81 21.06
CA ALA A 310 -40.18 -15.43 19.90
C ALA A 310 -41.03 -14.61 18.91
N LEU A 311 -42.26 -15.06 18.60
CA LEU A 311 -43.18 -14.35 17.72
C LEU A 311 -43.48 -12.95 18.24
N ARG A 312 -43.81 -12.79 19.53
CA ARG A 312 -44.02 -11.47 20.13
C ARG A 312 -42.79 -10.58 20.05
N THR A 313 -41.61 -11.15 20.22
CA THR A 313 -40.35 -10.39 20.18
C THR A 313 -40.07 -9.87 18.76
N VAL A 314 -40.16 -10.74 17.76
CA VAL A 314 -39.89 -10.37 16.37
C VAL A 314 -40.97 -9.46 15.82
N ASP A 315 -42.25 -9.67 16.15
CA ASP A 315 -43.34 -8.78 15.72
C ASP A 315 -43.24 -7.39 16.39
N ARG A 316 -42.78 -7.32 17.64
CA ARG A 316 -42.44 -6.03 18.28
C ARG A 316 -41.33 -5.31 17.54
N LEU A 317 -40.24 -6.02 17.18
CA LEU A 317 -39.15 -5.43 16.39
C LEU A 317 -39.66 -4.91 15.04
N ARG A 318 -40.51 -5.68 14.36
CA ARG A 318 -41.17 -5.26 13.12
C ARG A 318 -41.96 -3.96 13.31
N GLY A 319 -42.76 -3.88 14.36
CA GLY A 319 -43.54 -2.69 14.70
C GLY A 319 -42.66 -1.46 14.95
N ILE A 320 -41.55 -1.64 15.66
CA ILE A 320 -40.57 -0.56 15.94
C ILE A 320 -39.93 -0.06 14.64
N VAL A 321 -39.47 -0.97 13.78
CA VAL A 321 -38.84 -0.63 12.49
C VAL A 321 -39.80 0.11 11.57
N ALA A 322 -41.06 -0.34 11.50
CA ALA A 322 -42.10 0.31 10.71
C ALA A 322 -42.51 1.70 11.26
N ALA A 323 -42.33 1.94 12.55
CA ALA A 323 -42.63 3.21 13.21
C ALA A 323 -41.43 4.16 13.32
N LEU A 324 -40.23 3.71 12.92
CA LEU A 324 -39.02 4.53 12.96
C LEU A 324 -39.16 5.73 12.02
N ASP A 325 -38.71 6.90 12.48
CA ASP A 325 -38.65 8.09 11.62
C ASP A 325 -37.43 8.03 10.70
N TRP A 326 -37.64 7.53 9.49
CA TRP A 326 -36.62 7.43 8.45
C TRP A 326 -36.31 8.77 7.77
N SER A 327 -37.06 9.84 8.08
CA SER A 327 -36.86 11.17 7.46
C SER A 327 -35.51 11.80 7.79
N ALA A 328 -34.91 11.39 8.91
CA ALA A 328 -33.55 11.78 9.29
C ALA A 328 -32.48 11.32 8.28
N ILE A 329 -32.74 10.25 7.51
CA ILE A 329 -31.85 9.75 6.45
C ILE A 329 -32.24 10.38 5.11
N SER A 330 -33.52 10.32 4.75
CA SER A 330 -34.05 11.01 3.57
C SER A 330 -35.53 11.30 3.74
N GLN A 331 -35.95 12.48 3.30
CA GLN A 331 -37.35 12.84 3.18
C GLN A 331 -38.11 11.77 2.35
N ASP A 332 -39.28 11.35 2.82
CA ASP A 332 -40.13 10.29 2.25
C ASP A 332 -39.57 8.85 2.25
N MET A 333 -38.49 8.58 2.99
CA MET A 333 -38.06 7.20 3.23
C MET A 333 -39.03 6.48 4.18
N SER A 334 -39.34 5.23 3.87
CA SER A 334 -40.11 4.34 4.74
C SER A 334 -39.55 2.93 4.56
N VAL A 335 -39.14 2.30 5.65
CA VAL A 335 -38.56 0.95 5.63
C VAL A 335 -39.39 0.05 6.53
N THR A 336 -39.73 -1.13 6.04
CA THR A 336 -40.38 -2.20 6.82
C THR A 336 -39.54 -3.46 6.73
N MET A 337 -39.84 -4.43 7.59
CA MET A 337 -39.17 -5.73 7.57
C MET A 337 -40.18 -6.87 7.49
N SER A 338 -39.80 -7.93 6.79
CA SER A 338 -40.49 -9.22 6.84
C SER A 338 -39.59 -10.23 7.54
N ALA A 339 -40.18 -11.18 8.26
CA ALA A 339 -39.42 -12.20 8.97
C ALA A 339 -40.08 -13.59 8.90
N GLY A 340 -39.25 -14.62 8.75
CA GLY A 340 -39.63 -16.01 8.93
C GLY A 340 -39.06 -16.55 10.24
N LEU A 341 -39.93 -16.99 11.15
CA LEU A 341 -39.56 -17.44 12.49
C LEU A 341 -39.70 -18.97 12.60
N ALA A 342 -38.61 -19.66 12.90
CA ALA A 342 -38.61 -21.10 13.13
C ALA A 342 -38.12 -21.43 14.55
N THR A 343 -38.88 -22.25 15.27
CA THR A 343 -38.46 -22.80 16.56
C THR A 343 -37.72 -24.12 16.36
N LEU A 344 -36.61 -24.32 17.08
CA LEU A 344 -35.73 -25.49 16.98
C LEU A 344 -36.46 -26.79 17.35
N ARG A 345 -36.30 -27.81 16.50
CA ARG A 345 -36.80 -29.18 16.67
C ARG A 345 -35.63 -30.11 17.00
N ALA A 346 -35.93 -31.29 17.56
CA ALA A 346 -34.93 -32.23 18.04
C ALA A 346 -33.86 -32.58 16.99
N ASP A 347 -34.25 -32.78 15.74
CA ASP A 347 -33.39 -33.22 14.63
C ASP A 347 -32.85 -32.09 13.74
N ASP A 348 -33.10 -30.82 14.10
CA ASP A 348 -32.68 -29.69 13.27
C ASP A 348 -31.15 -29.49 13.31
N THR A 349 -30.52 -29.37 12.15
CA THR A 349 -29.23 -28.69 11.96
C THR A 349 -29.44 -27.21 11.66
N ALA A 350 -28.38 -26.40 11.71
CA ALA A 350 -28.41 -25.00 11.26
C ALA A 350 -29.04 -24.84 9.87
N ASP A 351 -28.68 -25.71 8.92
CA ASP A 351 -29.24 -25.68 7.57
C ASP A 351 -30.74 -25.95 7.54
N THR A 352 -31.22 -26.96 8.27
CA THR A 352 -32.64 -27.34 8.24
C THR A 352 -33.56 -26.32 8.91
N ILE A 353 -33.12 -25.69 10.02
CA ILE A 353 -33.89 -24.64 10.68
C ILE A 353 -33.89 -23.35 9.84
N LEU A 354 -32.76 -23.00 9.23
CA LEU A 354 -32.67 -21.84 8.33
C LEU A 354 -33.52 -22.04 7.07
N ALA A 355 -33.51 -23.23 6.46
CA ALA A 355 -34.37 -23.54 5.32
C ALA A 355 -35.86 -23.47 5.67
N ARG A 356 -36.23 -23.71 6.94
CA ARG A 356 -37.60 -23.49 7.42
C ARG A 356 -37.89 -21.99 7.61
N ALA A 357 -36.99 -21.26 8.26
CA ALA A 357 -37.11 -19.81 8.42
C ALA A 357 -37.20 -19.07 7.07
N ASP A 358 -36.39 -19.46 6.08
CA ASP A 358 -36.40 -18.91 4.72
C ASP A 358 -37.74 -19.10 4.01
N ARG A 359 -38.31 -20.31 4.06
CA ARG A 359 -39.66 -20.57 3.50
C ARG A 359 -40.74 -19.72 4.17
N LEU A 360 -40.64 -19.52 5.48
CA LEU A 360 -41.58 -18.67 6.22
C LEU A 360 -41.39 -17.19 5.88
N LEU A 361 -40.14 -16.74 5.67
CA LEU A 361 -39.83 -15.40 5.21
C LEU A 361 -40.40 -15.15 3.81
N TYR A 362 -40.26 -16.13 2.91
CA TYR A 362 -40.86 -16.07 1.58
C TYR A 362 -42.39 -15.92 1.66
N GLN A 363 -43.04 -16.72 2.51
CA GLN A 363 -44.48 -16.58 2.78
C GLN A 363 -44.85 -15.21 3.34
N ALA A 364 -44.05 -14.65 4.24
CA ALA A 364 -44.25 -13.29 4.76
C ALA A 364 -44.22 -12.24 3.64
N LYS A 365 -43.28 -12.37 2.69
CA LYS A 365 -43.18 -11.48 1.53
C LYS A 365 -44.40 -11.61 0.59
N ASP A 366 -44.86 -12.83 0.33
CA ASP A 366 -46.02 -13.11 -0.53
C ASP A 366 -47.35 -12.65 0.06
N MET A 367 -47.51 -12.75 1.38
CA MET A 367 -48.71 -12.29 2.07
C MET A 367 -48.82 -10.75 2.16
N GLY A 368 -47.89 -10.00 1.56
CA GLY A 368 -47.94 -8.54 1.48
C GLY A 368 -46.88 -7.83 2.32
N ARG A 369 -45.80 -8.52 2.72
CA ARG A 369 -44.66 -7.96 3.46
C ARG A 369 -45.05 -7.35 4.81
N ASN A 370 -44.10 -6.68 5.48
CA ASN A 370 -44.25 -6.08 6.80
C ASN A 370 -44.97 -7.00 7.79
N ARG A 371 -44.48 -8.24 7.92
CA ARG A 371 -45.08 -9.25 8.80
C ARG A 371 -44.10 -10.34 9.21
N VAL A 372 -44.50 -11.08 10.24
CA VAL A 372 -43.78 -12.25 10.74
C VAL A 372 -44.65 -13.48 10.48
N VAL A 373 -44.06 -14.53 9.89
CA VAL A 373 -44.71 -15.85 9.74
C VAL A 373 -43.89 -16.86 10.55
N ALA A 374 -44.57 -17.66 11.38
CA ALA A 374 -43.93 -18.64 12.27
C ALA A 374 -44.35 -20.09 11.92
N GLY A 375 -43.47 -21.08 12.10
CA GLY A 375 -43.76 -22.49 11.82
C GLY A 375 -42.68 -23.53 12.12
#